data_AF-A0A519VR15-F1
#
_entry.id   AF-A0A519VR15-F1
#
_cell.length_a   1.000
_cell.length_b   1.000
_cell.length_c   1.000
_cell.angle_alpha   90.00
_cell.angle_beta   90.00
_cell.angle_gamma   90.00
#
_symmetry.space_group_name_H-M   'P 1'
#
loop_
_entity.id
_entity.type
_entity.pdbx_description
1 polymer ?
#
loop_
_entity_poly.entity_id
_entity_poly.type
_entity_poly.pdbx_seq_one_letter_code
_entity_poly.pdbx_strand_id
1 'polypeptide(L)'
;MKNNLPQLAAHLARLGFTPTYRGDPYGQGLDWVYFDCYFHEAAVRRHFGLGAETRYVAYDGRAAGQEAGFYDPRTGFGLMGHHPDYGRASGKPEITGAE
;
A
#
# COMPACT_ATOMS: atom_id res chain seq x y z
N MET A 1 18.47 -6.97 6.34
CA MET A 1 17.59 -5.79 6.14
C MET A 1 16.16 -6.18 6.42
N LYS A 2 15.42 -5.35 7.17
CA LYS A 2 14.12 -5.69 7.76
C LYS A 2 13.00 -5.26 6.80
N ASN A 3 12.13 -6.19 6.39
CA ASN A 3 10.88 -5.85 5.69
C ASN A 3 9.81 -5.54 6.74
N ASN A 4 9.37 -4.30 6.82
CA ASN A 4 8.35 -3.87 7.78
C ASN A 4 6.94 -3.77 7.16
N LEU A 5 6.74 -4.13 5.88
CA LEU A 5 5.41 -4.18 5.28
C LEU A 5 4.41 -5.07 6.03
N PRO A 6 4.80 -6.24 6.58
CA PRO A 6 3.88 -7.02 7.40
C PRO A 6 3.36 -6.26 8.64
N GLN A 7 4.11 -5.28 9.16
CA GLN A 7 3.66 -4.45 10.28
C GLN A 7 2.58 -3.45 9.85
N LEU A 8 2.69 -2.89 8.65
CA LEU A 8 1.64 -2.07 8.06
C LEU A 8 0.36 -2.89 7.81
N ALA A 9 0.49 -4.11 7.27
CA ALA A 9 -0.65 -5.01 7.07
C ALA A 9 -1.35 -5.35 8.41
N ALA A 10 -0.57 -5.65 9.46
CA ALA A 10 -1.11 -5.92 10.79
C ALA A 10 -1.79 -4.68 11.40
N HIS A 11 -1.25 -3.49 11.16
CA HIS A 11 -1.86 -2.23 11.59
C HIS A 11 -3.22 -2.00 10.89
N LEU A 12 -3.31 -2.20 9.57
CA LEU A 12 -4.58 -2.13 8.82
C LEU A 12 -5.63 -3.10 9.39
N ALA A 13 -5.22 -4.34 9.67
CA ALA A 13 -6.10 -5.32 10.29
C ALA A 13 -6.58 -4.89 11.69
N ARG A 14 -5.71 -4.29 12.51
CA ARG A 14 -6.06 -3.75 13.85
C ARG A 14 -7.08 -2.62 13.75
N LEU A 15 -6.99 -1.80 12.70
CA LEU A 15 -7.96 -0.74 12.40
C LEU A 15 -9.27 -1.27 11.79
N GLY A 16 -9.38 -2.57 11.54
CA GLY A 16 -10.59 -3.19 10.99
C GLY A 16 -10.67 -3.18 9.46
N PHE A 17 -9.60 -2.82 8.75
CA PHE A 17 -9.57 -2.93 7.29
C PHE A 17 -9.46 -4.40 6.88
N THR A 18 -10.38 -4.84 6.03
CA THR A 18 -10.31 -6.14 5.36
C THR A 18 -9.70 -5.99 3.97
N PRO A 19 -8.83 -6.92 3.52
CA PRO A 19 -8.36 -6.93 2.14
C PRO A 19 -9.53 -7.02 1.15
N THR A 20 -9.51 -6.18 0.12
CA THR A 20 -10.50 -6.20 -0.97
C THR A 20 -10.11 -7.21 -2.05
N TYR A 21 -8.81 -7.40 -2.26
CA TYR A 21 -8.25 -8.33 -3.23
C TYR A 21 -6.82 -8.71 -2.83
N ARG A 22 -6.37 -9.90 -3.24
CA ARG A 22 -4.97 -10.34 -3.13
C ARG A 22 -4.59 -11.12 -4.37
N GLY A 23 -3.45 -10.80 -4.97
CA GLY A 23 -2.99 -11.52 -6.16
C GLY A 23 -1.70 -11.00 -6.79
N ASP A 24 -1.45 -11.49 -7.99
CA ASP A 24 -0.28 -11.20 -8.81
C ASP A 24 -0.72 -10.44 -10.08
N PRO A 25 -0.81 -9.10 -10.04
CA PRO A 25 -1.43 -8.31 -11.11
C PRO A 25 -0.67 -8.38 -12.44
N TYR A 26 0.60 -8.79 -12.44
CA TYR A 26 1.46 -8.82 -13.62
C TYR A 26 1.97 -10.21 -13.98
N GLY A 27 1.56 -11.27 -13.26
CA GLY A 27 2.03 -12.62 -13.49
C GLY A 27 3.53 -12.80 -13.23
N GLN A 28 4.10 -12.03 -12.31
CA GLN A 28 5.55 -11.99 -12.01
C GLN A 28 5.90 -12.67 -10.68
N GLY A 29 4.97 -13.42 -10.10
CA GLY A 29 5.13 -14.00 -8.76
C GLY A 29 4.95 -12.97 -7.64
N LEU A 30 4.15 -11.92 -7.87
CA LEU A 30 3.87 -10.88 -6.88
C LEU A 30 2.79 -11.32 -5.89
N ASP A 31 2.82 -10.72 -4.71
CA ASP A 31 1.84 -10.94 -3.66
C ASP A 31 1.31 -9.60 -3.16
N TRP A 32 0.44 -8.98 -3.97
CA TRP A 32 -0.11 -7.67 -3.67
C TRP A 32 -1.45 -7.81 -2.98
N VAL A 33 -1.61 -7.13 -1.85
CA VAL A 33 -2.83 -7.08 -1.06
C VAL A 33 -3.43 -5.69 -1.13
N TYR A 34 -4.70 -5.61 -1.52
CA TYR A 34 -5.41 -4.37 -1.77
C TYR A 34 -6.36 -4.04 -0.61
N PHE A 35 -6.47 -2.76 -0.28
CA PHE A 35 -7.33 -2.25 0.79
C PHE A 35 -8.15 -1.06 0.31
N ASP A 36 -9.34 -0.85 0.89
CA ASP A 36 -10.19 0.30 0.59
C ASP A 36 -9.77 1.57 1.36
N CYS A 37 -8.51 1.97 1.18
CA CYS A 37 -7.89 3.17 1.79
C CYS A 37 -6.85 3.77 0.83
N TYR A 38 -6.26 4.91 1.18
CA TYR A 38 -5.04 5.39 0.51
C TYR A 38 -3.95 5.69 1.54
N PHE A 39 -2.70 5.62 1.10
CA PHE A 39 -1.55 5.78 1.98
C PHE A 39 -0.92 7.16 1.84
N HIS A 40 -0.71 7.84 2.97
CA HIS A 40 0.16 9.01 3.01
C HIS A 40 1.62 8.54 3.04
N GLU A 41 2.31 8.56 1.89
CA GLU A 41 3.63 7.94 1.74
C GLU A 41 4.63 8.31 2.86
N ALA A 42 4.89 9.61 3.04
CA ALA A 42 5.91 10.06 3.98
C ALA A 42 5.59 9.71 5.44
N ALA A 43 4.32 9.76 5.85
CA ALA A 43 3.90 9.45 7.20
C ALA A 43 4.05 7.95 7.49
N VAL A 44 3.58 7.10 6.58
CA VAL A 44 3.70 5.64 6.68
C VAL A 44 5.18 5.22 6.69
N ARG A 45 6.01 5.79 5.80
CA ARG A 45 7.46 5.51 5.81
C ARG A 45 8.09 5.83 7.16
N ARG A 46 7.77 6.99 7.72
CA ARG A 46 8.29 7.43 9.03
C ARG A 46 7.79 6.54 10.16
N HIS A 47 6.51 6.21 10.18
CA HIS A 47 5.89 5.47 11.27
C HIS A 47 6.38 4.01 11.34
N PHE A 48 6.41 3.31 10.20
CA PHE A 48 6.78 1.90 10.13
C PHE A 48 8.28 1.68 9.83
N GLY A 49 9.05 2.76 9.70
CA GLY A 49 10.47 2.68 9.34
C GLY A 49 10.71 2.00 7.99
N LEU A 50 9.92 2.34 6.97
CA LEU A 50 10.08 1.79 5.62
C LEU A 50 11.25 2.47 4.91
N GLY A 51 12.35 1.72 4.76
CA GLY A 51 13.57 2.19 4.09
C GLY A 51 13.43 2.33 2.57
N ALA A 52 14.51 2.74 1.92
CA ALA A 52 14.58 2.93 0.46
C ALA A 52 14.33 1.66 -0.36
N GLU A 53 14.52 0.48 0.25
CA GLU A 53 14.23 -0.83 -0.34
C GLU A 53 12.75 -1.02 -0.63
N THR A 54 11.88 -0.45 0.22
CA THR A 54 10.44 -0.47 0.00
C THR A 54 10.09 0.63 -0.99
N ARG A 55 9.64 0.22 -2.17
CA ARG A 55 9.20 1.13 -3.22
C ARG A 55 7.80 1.60 -2.92
N TYR A 56 7.55 2.87 -3.20
CA TYR A 56 6.19 3.39 -3.31
C TYR A 56 5.90 3.54 -4.81
N VAL A 57 4.79 2.98 -5.25
CA VAL A 57 4.31 3.09 -6.62
C VAL A 57 2.97 3.78 -6.61
N ALA A 58 2.75 4.66 -7.58
CA ALA A 58 1.52 5.38 -7.77
C ALA A 58 1.18 5.34 -9.25
N TYR A 59 0.00 4.83 -9.57
CA TYR A 59 -0.51 4.77 -10.92
C TYR A 59 -1.76 5.65 -11.07
N ASP A 60 -1.76 6.51 -12.08
CA ASP A 60 -2.74 7.59 -12.27
C ASP A 60 -3.85 7.25 -13.29
N GLY A 61 -4.03 5.97 -13.64
CA GLY A 61 -5.04 5.57 -14.63
C GLY A 61 -4.64 5.74 -16.09
N ARG A 62 -3.49 6.35 -16.40
CA ARG A 62 -3.08 6.54 -17.80
C ARG A 62 -2.52 5.27 -18.44
N ALA A 63 -1.89 4.41 -17.64
CA ALA A 63 -1.25 3.18 -18.13
C ALA A 63 -1.73 1.91 -17.40
N ALA A 64 -2.03 2.00 -16.10
CA ALA A 64 -2.50 0.87 -15.30
C ALA A 64 -3.20 1.39 -14.04
N GLY A 65 -4.37 0.84 -13.68
CA GLY A 65 -5.02 1.06 -12.37
C GLY A 65 -5.21 2.51 -11.91
N GLN A 66 -5.82 2.72 -10.74
CA GLN A 66 -5.86 4.04 -10.08
C GLN A 66 -5.42 3.87 -8.63
N GLU A 67 -4.28 3.20 -8.48
CA GLU A 67 -3.81 2.64 -7.22
C GLU A 67 -2.43 3.13 -6.85
N ALA A 68 -2.18 3.20 -5.56
CA ALA A 68 -0.87 3.50 -5.02
C ALA A 68 -0.60 2.69 -3.77
N GLY A 69 0.67 2.40 -3.50
CA GLY A 69 1.01 1.54 -2.40
C GLY A 69 2.50 1.27 -2.28
N PHE A 70 2.82 0.43 -1.30
CA PHE A 70 4.18 0.05 -0.99
C PHE A 70 4.44 -1.39 -1.39
N TYR A 71 5.60 -1.67 -1.98
CA TYR A 71 6.01 -3.06 -2.23
C TYR A 71 7.51 -3.27 -2.00
N ASP A 72 7.89 -4.48 -1.58
CA ASP A 72 9.29 -4.91 -1.50
C ASP A 72 9.63 -5.68 -2.78
N PRO A 73 10.49 -5.14 -3.66
CA PRO A 73 10.84 -5.78 -4.93
C PRO A 73 11.62 -7.09 -4.75
N ARG A 74 12.20 -7.35 -3.57
CA ARG A 74 12.95 -8.59 -3.32
C ARG A 74 12.03 -9.76 -3.01
N THR A 75 10.88 -9.49 -2.40
CA THR A 75 9.91 -10.53 -2.01
C THR A 75 8.66 -10.51 -2.88
N GLY A 76 8.45 -9.46 -3.67
CA GLY A 76 7.23 -9.26 -4.46
C GLY A 76 6.00 -8.89 -3.63
N PHE A 77 6.13 -8.74 -2.31
CA PHE A 77 5.02 -8.46 -1.40
C PHE A 77 4.65 -6.98 -1.45
N GLY A 78 3.37 -6.69 -1.66
CA GLY A 78 2.85 -5.34 -1.83
C GLY A 78 1.58 -5.08 -1.01
N LEU A 79 1.43 -3.85 -0.55
CA LEU A 79 0.21 -3.32 0.06
C LEU A 79 -0.25 -2.14 -0.78
N MET A 80 -1.41 -2.30 -1.40
CA MET A 80 -1.97 -1.39 -2.39
C MET A 80 -3.28 -0.80 -1.87
N GLY A 81 -3.54 0.44 -2.25
CA GLY A 81 -4.77 1.15 -1.99
C GLY A 81 -5.09 2.09 -3.15
N HIS A 82 -6.04 2.97 -2.94
CA HIS A 82 -6.38 4.01 -3.92
C HIS A 82 -5.20 4.98 -4.09
N HIS A 83 -5.05 5.51 -5.31
CA HIS A 83 -4.15 6.64 -5.54
C HIS A 83 -4.54 7.81 -4.61
N PRO A 84 -3.60 8.54 -3.99
CA PRO A 84 -3.92 9.55 -2.99
C PRO A 84 -4.89 10.63 -3.49
N ASP A 85 -4.72 11.10 -4.72
CA ASP A 85 -5.59 12.14 -5.30
C ASP A 85 -7.04 11.66 -5.46
N TYR A 86 -7.24 10.43 -5.94
CA TYR A 86 -8.58 9.86 -6.16
C TYR A 86 -9.21 9.37 -4.87
N GLY A 87 -8.41 8.74 -3.99
CA GLY A 87 -8.83 8.31 -2.66
C GLY A 87 -9.32 9.50 -1.83
N ARG A 88 -8.57 10.61 -1.83
CA ARG A 88 -8.96 11.85 -1.16
C ARG A 88 -10.24 12.43 -1.75
N ALA A 89 -10.34 12.53 -3.08
CA ALA A 89 -11.54 13.05 -3.76
C ALA A 89 -12.80 12.19 -3.49
N SER A 90 -12.62 10.88 -3.29
CA SER A 90 -13.70 9.91 -3.08
C SER A 90 -14.00 9.66 -1.60
N GLY A 91 -13.38 10.41 -0.67
CA GLY A 91 -13.60 10.27 0.77
C GLY A 91 -13.11 8.94 1.36
N LYS A 92 -12.11 8.30 0.75
CA LYS A 92 -11.49 7.10 1.29
C LYS A 92 -10.68 7.44 2.55
N PRO A 93 -10.51 6.50 3.50
CA PRO A 93 -9.65 6.73 4.65
C PRO A 93 -8.18 6.93 4.23
N GLU A 94 -7.53 7.93 4.83
CA GLU A 94 -6.09 8.15 4.73
C GLU A 94 -5.38 7.34 5.82
N ILE A 95 -4.32 6.62 5.45
CA ILE A 95 -3.49 5.85 6.40
C ILE A 95 -2.14 6.54 6.55
N THR A 96 -1.80 6.89 7.78
CA THR A 96 -0.56 7.56 8.17
C THR A 96 0.27 6.71 9.15
N GLY A 97 -0.36 5.75 9.82
CA GLY A 97 0.17 4.95 10.92
C GLY A 97 -0.15 5.52 12.31
N ALA A 98 -0.61 6.77 12.40
CA ALA A 98 -0.91 7.44 13.67
C ALA A 98 -2.37 7.26 14.13
N GLU A 99 -3.19 6.58 13.32
CA GLU A 99 -4.57 6.19 13.66
C GLU A 99 -4.63 5.15 14.80
#